data_AF-A0A5K0W8B0-F1
#
_entry.id   AF-A0A5K0W8B0-F1
#
_cell.length_a   1.000
_cell.length_b   1.000
_cell.length_c   1.000
_cell.angle_alpha   90.00
_cell.angle_beta   90.00
_cell.angle_gamma   90.00
#
_symmetry.space_group_name_H-M   'P 1'
#
loop_
_entity.id
_entity.type
_entity.pdbx_description
1 polymer ?
#
loop_
_entity_poly.entity_id
_entity_poly.type
_entity_poly.pdbx_seq_one_letter_code
_entity_poly.pdbx_strand_id
1 'polypeptide(L)'
;WATLTQAYMEEAKWKSTRFMPKTEEYLRNRVVSTGLPAALVHVYYLMGFSEPKDGPVDALHQREGLVWYSAMILRLWDDWGSTM
;
A
#
# COMPACT_ATOMS: atom_id res chain seq x y z
N TRP A 1 3.68 6.31 7.17
CA TRP A 1 4.38 5.33 8.03
C TRP A 1 3.44 4.63 9.00
N ALA A 2 2.70 5.35 9.87
CA ALA A 2 1.77 4.71 10.82
C ALA A 2 0.76 3.74 10.16
N THR A 3 0.14 4.14 9.05
CA THR A 3 -0.79 3.30 8.28
C THR A 3 -0.11 2.06 7.70
N LEU A 4 1.15 2.17 7.26
CA LEU A 4 1.93 1.05 6.74
C LEU A 4 2.26 0.04 7.85
N THR A 5 2.68 0.52 9.01
CA THR A 5 2.96 -0.34 10.17
C THR A 5 1.70 -1.04 10.68
N GLN A 6 0.55 -0.36 10.67
CA GLN A 6 -0.72 -0.98 11.02
C GLN A 6 -1.08 -2.11 10.05
N ALA A 7 -0.88 -1.90 8.75
CA ALA A 7 -1.12 -2.91 7.74
C ALA A 7 -0.25 -4.17 7.94
N TYR A 8 1.02 -3.99 8.30
CA TYR A 8 1.90 -5.11 8.67
C TYR A 8 1.44 -5.85 9.95
N MET A 9 0.94 -5.13 10.95
CA MET A 9 0.43 -5.75 12.17
C MET A 9 -0.83 -6.59 11.90
N GLU A 10 -1.71 -6.15 10.99
CA GLU A 10 -2.88 -6.92 10.56
C GLU A 10 -2.48 -8.22 9.85
N GLU A 11 -1.51 -8.16 8.91
CA GLU A 11 -0.99 -9.36 8.26
C GLU A 11 -0.35 -10.33 9.27
N ALA A 12 0.41 -9.82 10.23
CA ALA A 12 1.01 -10.63 11.29
C ALA A 12 -0.06 -11.30 12.17
N LYS A 13 -1.17 -10.61 12.46
CA LYS A 13 -2.31 -11.15 13.20
C LYS A 13 -3.02 -12.25 12.42
N TRP A 14 -3.25 -12.08 11.12
CA TRP A 14 -3.84 -13.13 10.28
C TRP A 14 -2.97 -14.38 10.26
N LYS A 15 -1.66 -14.19 10.10
CA LYS A 15 -0.68 -15.28 10.11
C LYS A 15 -0.64 -16.03 11.45
N SER A 16 -0.69 -15.33 12.57
CA SER A 16 -0.63 -15.96 13.90
C SER A 16 -1.91 -16.71 14.27
N THR A 17 -3.07 -16.19 13.83
CA THR A 17 -4.39 -16.77 14.10
C THR A 17 -4.81 -17.84 13.08
N ARG A 18 -4.00 -18.08 12.03
CA ARG A 18 -4.38 -18.87 10.84
C ARG A 18 -5.71 -18.43 10.23
N PHE A 19 -6.07 -17.16 10.41
CA PHE A 19 -7.28 -16.58 9.89
C PHE A 19 -7.09 -16.28 8.41
N MET A 20 -8.03 -16.74 7.58
CA MET A 20 -8.07 -16.41 6.16
C MET A 20 -9.08 -15.29 5.95
N PRO A 21 -8.64 -14.02 5.75
CA PRO A 21 -9.54 -12.93 5.40
C PRO A 21 -10.20 -13.17 4.05
N LYS A 22 -11.30 -12.45 3.79
CA LYS A 22 -11.89 -12.42 2.44
C LYS A 22 -10.90 -11.77 1.47
N THR A 23 -10.91 -12.19 0.21
CA THR A 23 -10.00 -11.68 -0.83
C THR A 23 -10.00 -10.16 -0.93
N GLU A 24 -11.15 -9.52 -0.82
CA GLU A 24 -11.27 -8.05 -0.89
C GLU A 24 -10.62 -7.34 0.32
N GLU A 25 -10.87 -7.83 1.53
CA GLU A 25 -10.28 -7.30 2.77
C GLU A 25 -8.77 -7.47 2.79
N TYR A 26 -8.30 -8.63 2.33
CA TYR A 26 -6.90 -8.93 2.13
C TYR A 26 -6.25 -7.98 1.12
N LEU A 27 -6.85 -7.80 -0.06
CA LEU A 27 -6.33 -6.92 -1.11
C LEU A 27 -6.26 -5.47 -0.64
N ARG A 28 -7.26 -5.00 0.11
CA ARG A 28 -7.28 -3.63 0.64
C ARG A 28 -6.13 -3.38 1.61
N ASN A 29 -5.91 -4.29 2.56
CA ASN A 29 -4.77 -4.16 3.47
C ASN A 29 -3.44 -4.30 2.72
N ARG A 30 -3.40 -5.18 1.71
CA ARG A 30 -2.20 -5.45 0.92
C ARG A 30 -1.73 -4.29 0.06
N VAL A 31 -2.65 -3.48 -0.47
CA VAL A 31 -2.30 -2.24 -1.19
C VAL A 31 -1.50 -1.31 -0.28
N VAL A 32 -1.90 -1.18 0.98
CA VAL A 32 -1.20 -0.36 1.97
C VAL A 32 0.12 -1.03 2.40
N SER A 33 0.11 -2.33 2.70
CA SER A 33 1.31 -3.05 3.16
C SER A 33 2.38 -3.26 2.08
N THR A 34 2.08 -2.98 0.80
CA THR A 34 3.13 -2.90 -0.24
C THR A 34 4.17 -1.81 0.02
N GLY A 35 3.85 -0.81 0.85
CA GLY A 35 4.71 0.34 1.07
C GLY A 35 4.72 1.34 -0.09
N LEU A 36 4.08 1.03 -1.23
CA LEU A 36 4.05 1.89 -2.40
C LEU A 36 3.41 3.26 -2.13
N PRO A 37 2.27 3.37 -1.42
CA PRO A 37 1.71 4.69 -1.09
C PRO A 37 2.70 5.55 -0.28
N ALA A 38 3.42 4.94 0.65
CA ALA A 38 4.45 5.64 1.42
C ALA A 38 5.60 6.09 0.51
N ALA A 39 6.12 5.21 -0.35
CA ALA A 39 7.19 5.56 -1.29
C ALA A 39 6.79 6.71 -2.22
N LEU A 40 5.57 6.69 -2.76
CA LEU A 40 5.04 7.74 -3.64
C LEU A 40 4.96 9.10 -2.94
N VAL A 41 4.54 9.16 -1.68
CA VAL A 41 4.57 10.41 -0.89
C VAL A 41 6.00 10.96 -0.77
N HIS A 42 6.99 10.11 -0.50
CA HIS A 42 8.39 10.56 -0.36
C HIS A 42 8.96 11.03 -1.71
N VAL A 43 8.69 10.29 -2.78
CA VAL A 43 9.11 10.67 -4.14
C VAL A 43 8.47 12.01 -4.55
N TYR A 44 7.20 12.21 -4.22
CA TYR A 44 6.49 13.47 -4.49
C TYR A 44 7.19 14.67 -3.84
N TYR A 45 7.54 14.56 -2.56
CA TYR A 45 8.29 15.61 -1.85
C TYR A 45 9.71 15.78 -2.39
N LEU A 46 10.42 14.69 -2.71
CA LEU A 46 11.78 14.74 -3.26
C LEU A 46 11.84 15.43 -4.64
N MET A 47 10.80 15.29 -5.46
CA MET A 47 10.70 15.95 -6.76
C MET A 47 10.36 17.45 -6.66
N GLY A 48 10.11 17.98 -5.46
CA GLY A 48 9.81 19.40 -5.26
C GLY A 48 8.47 19.83 -5.86
N PHE A 49 7.51 18.90 -6.01
CA PHE A 49 6.17 19.27 -6.45
C PHE A 49 5.51 20.20 -5.42
N SER A 50 4.79 21.20 -5.91
CA SER A 50 4.01 22.10 -5.06
C SER A 50 2.99 21.32 -4.26
N GLU A 51 2.91 21.55 -2.95
CA GLU A 51 1.99 20.86 -2.07
C GLU A 51 0.54 20.96 -2.60
N PRO A 52 -0.16 19.84 -2.81
CA PRO A 52 -1.57 19.87 -3.21
C PRO A 52 -2.38 20.61 -2.15
N LYS A 53 -3.47 21.26 -2.54
CA LYS A 53 -4.34 21.99 -1.61
C LYS A 53 -4.85 21.09 -0.46
N ASP A 54 -5.02 19.81 -0.73
CA ASP A 54 -5.49 18.79 0.22
C ASP A 54 -4.33 17.93 0.77
N GLY A 55 -3.07 18.24 0.41
CA GLY A 55 -1.89 17.45 0.77
C GLY A 55 -1.64 16.23 -0.14
N PRO A 56 -0.43 15.66 -0.09
CA PRO A 56 -0.03 14.58 -1.01
C PRO A 56 -0.74 13.26 -0.74
N VAL A 57 -1.17 13.01 0.50
CA VAL A 57 -1.95 11.82 0.85
C VAL A 57 -3.33 11.88 0.18
N ASP A 58 -4.02 13.01 0.28
CA ASP A 58 -5.33 13.18 -0.36
C ASP A 58 -5.21 13.27 -1.88
N ALA A 59 -4.13 13.82 -2.42
CA ALA A 59 -3.88 13.79 -3.86
C ALA A 59 -3.64 12.35 -4.40
N LEU A 60 -3.02 11.48 -3.60
CA LEU A 60 -2.88 10.06 -3.92
C LEU A 60 -4.21 9.32 -3.77
N HIS A 61 -5.03 9.68 -2.78
CA HIS A 61 -6.41 9.22 -2.68
C HIS A 61 -7.29 9.73 -3.83
N GLN A 62 -7.09 10.92 -4.38
CA GLN A 62 -7.84 11.34 -5.57
C GLN A 62 -7.44 10.52 -6.82
N ARG A 63 -6.28 9.84 -6.77
CA ARG A 63 -5.77 8.95 -7.81
C ARG A 63 -5.82 7.48 -7.40
N GLU A 64 -6.88 7.06 -6.70
CA GLU A 64 -7.04 5.69 -6.18
C GLU A 64 -6.73 4.65 -7.25
N GLY A 65 -7.23 4.83 -8.48
CA GLY A 65 -6.99 3.89 -9.57
C GLY A 65 -5.51 3.67 -9.87
N LEU A 66 -4.72 4.74 -10.04
CA LEU A 66 -3.29 4.62 -10.35
C LEU A 66 -2.53 3.95 -9.21
N VAL A 67 -2.80 4.36 -7.97
CA VAL A 67 -2.16 3.79 -6.77
C VAL A 67 -2.55 2.33 -6.61
N TRP A 68 -3.80 1.98 -6.87
CA TRP A 68 -4.31 0.62 -6.75
C TRP A 68 -3.70 -0.33 -7.79
N TYR A 69 -3.69 0.04 -9.08
CA TYR A 69 -3.09 -0.79 -10.14
C TYR A 69 -1.58 -0.94 -9.95
N SER A 70 -0.87 0.13 -9.58
CA SER A 70 0.57 0.06 -9.33
C SER A 70 0.92 -0.80 -8.11
N ALA A 71 0.13 -0.69 -7.02
CA ALA A 71 0.29 -1.55 -5.84
C ALA A 71 -0.01 -3.01 -6.17
N MET A 72 -1.00 -3.30 -7.02
CA MET A 72 -1.28 -4.65 -7.49
C MET A 72 -0.15 -5.24 -8.32
N ILE A 73 0.42 -4.48 -9.26
CA ILE A 73 1.55 -4.96 -10.08
C ILE A 73 2.75 -5.26 -9.20
N LEU A 74 3.11 -4.34 -8.29
CA LEU A 74 4.20 -4.53 -7.35
C LEU A 74 3.96 -5.77 -6.47
N ARG A 75 2.72 -5.97 -6.02
CA ARG A 75 2.36 -7.12 -5.20
C ARG A 75 2.45 -8.44 -5.95
N LEU A 76 1.92 -8.50 -7.17
CA LEU A 76 2.00 -9.70 -8.01
C LEU A 76 3.46 -10.08 -8.27
N TRP A 77 4.31 -9.08 -8.49
CA TRP A 77 5.75 -9.28 -8.64
C TRP A 77 6.41 -9.83 -7.36
N ASP A 78 6.11 -9.25 -6.21
CA ASP A 78 6.63 -9.66 -4.90
C ASP A 78 6.19 -11.10 -4.52
N ASP A 79 4.90 -11.40 -4.69
CA ASP A 79 4.36 -12.74 -4.43
C ASP A 79 5.00 -13.79 -5.34
N TRP A 80 5.29 -13.46 -6.60
CA TRP A 80 5.99 -14.37 -7.50
C TRP A 80 7.43 -14.64 -7.04
N GLY A 81 8.15 -13.63 -6.56
CA GLY A 81 9.51 -13.81 -6.03
C GLY A 81 9.57 -14.63 -4.73
N SER A 82 8.51 -14.59 -3.92
CA SER A 82 8.44 -15.28 -2.62
C SER A 82 8.13 -16.78 -2.67
N THR A 83 7.80 -17.30 -3.85
CA THR A 83 7.48 -18.73 -4.08
C THR A 83 8.68 -19.57 -4.55
N MET A 84 9.88 -18.98 -4.61
CA MET A 84 11.16 -19.64 -4.89
C MET A 84 12.01 -19.85 -3.63
#